data_AF-X8JWV9-F1
#
_entry.id   AF-X8JWV9-F1
#
_cell.length_a   1.000
_cell.length_b   1.000
_cell.length_c   1.000
_cell.angle_alpha   90.00
_cell.angle_beta   90.00
_cell.angle_gamma   90.00
#
_symmetry.space_group_name_H-M   'P 1'
#
loop_
_entity.id
_entity.type
_entity.pdbx_description
1 polymer ?
#
loop_
_entity_poly.entity_id
_entity_poly.type
_entity_poly.pdbx_seq_one_letter_code
_entity_poly.pdbx_strand_id
1 'polypeptide(L)'
;MLAVNESLPPNDQLNITEARTIIEPGKNYDKYWDMDQLCEQLIGVLNIFERMYPNCIGIFFFDQSSAHNAFADDALVATRMTVNGAGKNSKPMHDTFIPMDNPDPALRGMRQSMVYPPGHKDAGKLKGMRDVLEERGLLTTLTRGTRGQPVGICGACSQSEEARSKAEKAAREQMRSDPSFYRSLEDTGLDDDPPAQAVDRSSNCCMRRCLSLQQDFLNEKPRIQVMIEQAGHRCIFLPKFHCELNPIEMYWGYAKRLFREQSDGSITTARKLVPECLNAASITTIRHFWRKSWRYMDAYMNGLTGKQAEFAVKKFKSHRRVGKRVMMNITSVLN
;
A
#
# COMPACT_ATOMS: atom_id res chain seq x y z
N MET A 1 -8.24 29.00 -10.30
CA MET A 1 -6.81 28.70 -10.36
C MET A 1 -6.23 29.12 -11.71
N LEU A 2 -6.77 28.63 -12.83
CA LEU A 2 -6.37 29.02 -14.20
C LEU A 2 -6.25 30.55 -14.40
N ALA A 3 -7.32 31.32 -14.15
CA ALA A 3 -7.29 32.78 -14.32
C ALA A 3 -6.29 33.51 -13.42
N VAL A 4 -5.99 32.94 -12.23
CA VAL A 4 -4.96 33.49 -11.33
C VAL A 4 -3.58 33.15 -11.86
N ASN A 5 -3.38 31.93 -12.38
CA ASN A 5 -2.12 31.48 -12.96
C ASN A 5 -1.74 32.30 -14.20
N GLU A 6 -2.69 32.58 -15.09
CA GLU A 6 -2.49 33.39 -16.31
C GLU A 6 -2.09 34.84 -16.01
N SER A 7 -2.49 35.36 -14.84
CA SER A 7 -2.14 36.73 -14.42
C SER A 7 -0.72 36.86 -13.84
N LEU A 8 0.00 35.76 -13.66
CA LEU A 8 1.35 35.76 -13.09
C LEU A 8 2.42 36.03 -14.16
N PRO A 9 3.59 36.58 -13.76
CA PRO A 9 4.75 36.65 -14.64
C PRO A 9 5.09 35.27 -15.24
N PRO A 10 5.56 35.18 -16.49
CA PRO A 10 5.77 33.90 -17.17
C PRO A 10 6.60 32.87 -16.39
N ASN A 11 7.61 33.34 -15.64
CA ASN A 11 8.47 32.47 -14.83
C ASN A 11 7.77 31.87 -13.60
N ASP A 12 6.66 32.47 -13.17
CA ASP A 12 5.91 32.07 -11.98
C ASP A 12 4.66 31.25 -12.34
N GLN A 13 4.31 31.13 -13.63
CA GLN A 13 3.17 30.37 -14.09
C GLN A 13 3.39 28.86 -13.91
N LEU A 14 2.38 28.17 -13.40
CA LEU A 14 2.36 26.72 -13.38
C LEU A 14 2.07 26.18 -14.77
N ASN A 15 2.93 25.30 -15.27
CA ASN A 15 2.72 24.59 -16.55
C ASN A 15 1.54 23.61 -16.49
N ILE A 16 1.20 23.13 -15.28
CA ILE A 16 0.08 22.23 -15.02
C ILE A 16 -0.82 22.88 -13.99
N THR A 17 -2.10 23.01 -14.32
CA THR A 17 -3.13 23.62 -13.46
C THR A 17 -4.25 22.65 -13.11
N GLU A 18 -4.18 21.40 -13.56
CA GLU A 18 -5.14 20.35 -13.25
C GLU A 18 -4.41 19.22 -12.53
N ALA A 19 -4.87 18.88 -11.33
CA ALA A 19 -4.29 17.81 -10.51
C ALA A 19 -4.67 16.40 -11.01
N ARG A 20 -5.65 16.30 -11.92
CA ARG A 20 -6.23 15.05 -12.41
C ARG A 20 -5.79 14.79 -13.85
N THR A 21 -5.28 13.59 -14.08
CA THR A 21 -5.05 13.06 -15.44
C THR A 21 -6.19 12.11 -15.82
N ILE A 22 -6.70 12.24 -17.05
CA ILE A 22 -7.65 11.29 -17.65
C ILE A 22 -6.92 10.63 -18.81
N ILE A 23 -6.95 9.29 -18.83
CA ILE A 23 -6.32 8.48 -19.88
C ILE A 23 -7.36 7.60 -20.58
N GLU A 24 -7.10 7.27 -21.83
CA GLU A 24 -7.81 6.28 -22.62
C GLU A 24 -6.84 5.15 -22.98
N PRO A 25 -6.63 4.17 -22.09
CA PRO A 25 -5.63 3.14 -22.34
C PRO A 25 -6.02 2.23 -23.52
N GLY A 26 -5.11 1.97 -24.45
CA GLY A 26 -5.36 1.06 -25.56
C GLY A 26 -4.21 0.97 -26.58
N LYS A 27 -4.23 -0.06 -27.44
CA LYS A 27 -3.15 -0.33 -28.43
C LYS A 27 -2.83 0.87 -29.35
N ASN A 28 -3.84 1.69 -29.64
CA ASN A 28 -3.73 2.89 -30.47
C ASN A 28 -4.06 4.18 -29.69
N TYR A 29 -4.06 4.10 -28.36
CA TYR A 29 -4.38 5.21 -27.46
C TYR A 29 -3.30 5.32 -26.38
N ASP A 30 -3.65 5.80 -25.20
CA ASP A 30 -2.70 6.01 -24.12
C ASP A 30 -2.11 4.69 -23.63
N LYS A 31 -0.95 4.80 -22.98
CA LYS A 31 -0.36 3.69 -22.25
C LYS A 31 -1.26 3.35 -21.06
N TYR A 32 -1.16 2.10 -20.61
CA TYR A 32 -1.71 1.75 -19.30
C TYR A 32 -1.02 2.59 -18.21
N TRP A 33 -1.77 2.92 -17.16
CA TRP A 33 -1.26 3.69 -16.04
C TRP A 33 -0.11 2.96 -15.35
N ASP A 34 1.00 3.66 -15.13
CA ASP A 34 2.19 3.12 -14.46
C ASP A 34 2.73 4.10 -13.41
N MET A 35 3.81 3.68 -12.75
CA MET A 35 4.42 4.45 -11.67
C MET A 35 5.06 5.74 -12.17
N ASP A 36 5.63 5.76 -13.37
CA ASP A 36 6.28 6.96 -13.90
C ASP A 36 5.24 8.05 -14.22
N GLN A 37 4.12 7.69 -14.85
CA GLN A 37 3.00 8.60 -15.07
C GLN A 37 2.42 9.13 -13.75
N LEU A 38 2.34 8.29 -12.71
CA LEU A 38 1.93 8.74 -11.38
C LEU A 38 2.93 9.71 -10.76
N CYS A 39 4.23 9.48 -10.90
CA CYS A 39 5.25 10.40 -10.42
C CYS A 39 5.15 11.76 -11.11
N GLU A 40 4.97 11.78 -12.44
CA GLU A 40 4.79 13.00 -13.22
C GLU A 40 3.54 13.76 -12.78
N GLN A 41 2.41 13.07 -12.62
CA GLN A 41 1.19 13.67 -12.09
C GLN A 41 1.44 14.26 -10.69
N LEU A 42 2.11 13.52 -9.81
CA LEU A 42 2.37 13.93 -8.43
C LEU A 42 3.21 15.20 -8.36
N ILE A 43 4.23 15.37 -9.23
CA ILE A 43 5.00 16.62 -9.34
C ILE A 43 4.07 17.79 -9.65
N GLY A 44 3.17 17.63 -10.62
CA GLY A 44 2.18 18.65 -10.94
C GLY A 44 1.26 18.97 -9.76
N VAL A 45 0.77 17.95 -9.06
CA VAL A 45 -0.11 18.11 -7.88
C VAL A 45 0.60 18.85 -6.75
N LEU A 46 1.86 18.53 -6.45
CA LEU A 46 2.65 19.20 -5.42
C LEU A 46 2.79 20.69 -5.74
N ASN A 47 3.21 21.04 -6.97
CA ASN A 47 3.35 22.42 -7.40
C ASN A 47 2.02 23.20 -7.32
N ILE A 48 0.91 22.57 -7.73
CA ILE A 48 -0.43 23.16 -7.60
C ILE A 48 -0.76 23.40 -6.13
N PHE A 49 -0.53 22.41 -5.26
CA PHE A 49 -0.87 22.49 -3.85
C PHE A 49 -0.07 23.58 -3.13
N GLU A 50 1.25 23.60 -3.30
CA GLU A 50 2.14 24.59 -2.69
C GLU A 50 1.78 26.02 -3.14
N ARG A 51 1.37 26.18 -4.40
CA ARG A 51 0.90 27.49 -4.88
C ARG A 51 -0.43 27.91 -4.24
N MET A 52 -1.38 26.98 -4.15
CA MET A 52 -2.70 27.28 -3.60
C MET A 52 -2.68 27.44 -2.08
N TYR A 53 -1.75 26.78 -1.40
CA TYR A 53 -1.69 26.66 0.06
C TYR A 53 -0.23 26.73 0.58
N PRO A 54 0.49 27.84 0.37
CA PRO A 54 1.96 27.94 0.59
C PRO A 54 2.43 27.69 2.02
N ASN A 55 1.54 27.79 3.01
CA ASN A 55 1.85 27.57 4.42
C ASN A 55 1.12 26.35 5.00
N CYS A 56 0.67 25.43 4.14
CA CYS A 56 -0.02 24.22 4.55
C CYS A 56 0.81 22.98 4.25
N ILE A 57 0.64 21.96 5.08
CA ILE A 57 1.19 20.63 4.84
C ILE A 57 0.11 19.80 4.16
N GLY A 58 0.39 19.33 2.95
CA GLY A 58 -0.49 18.40 2.24
C GLY A 58 -0.50 17.04 2.93
N ILE A 59 -1.69 16.42 3.03
CA ILE A 59 -1.84 15.03 3.48
C ILE A 59 -2.39 14.23 2.31
N PHE A 60 -1.53 13.37 1.75
CA PHE A 60 -1.81 12.54 0.59
C PHE A 60 -2.18 11.13 1.03
N PHE A 61 -3.31 10.64 0.56
CA PHE A 61 -3.82 9.31 0.90
C PHE A 61 -3.72 8.39 -0.30
N PHE A 62 -3.09 7.24 -0.11
CA PHE A 62 -3.00 6.20 -1.13
C PHE A 62 -3.58 4.90 -0.59
N ASP A 63 -4.26 4.17 -1.47
CA ASP A 63 -4.54 2.76 -1.20
C ASP A 63 -3.26 1.92 -1.40
N GLN A 64 -3.41 0.62 -1.21
CA GLN A 64 -2.31 -0.34 -1.29
C GLN A 64 -2.15 -0.94 -2.70
N SER A 65 -2.49 -0.18 -3.75
CA SER A 65 -2.31 -0.63 -5.14
C SER A 65 -0.84 -0.92 -5.44
N SER A 66 -0.59 -1.77 -6.45
CA SER A 66 0.77 -2.15 -6.86
C SER A 66 1.59 -0.96 -7.37
N ALA A 67 0.95 0.00 -8.05
CA ALA A 67 1.60 1.22 -8.50
C ALA A 67 2.02 2.10 -7.32
N HIS A 68 1.14 2.31 -6.33
CA HIS A 68 1.47 3.14 -5.16
C HIS A 68 2.57 2.53 -4.29
N ASN A 69 2.62 1.20 -4.22
CA ASN A 69 3.65 0.43 -3.49
C ASN A 69 4.94 0.23 -4.29
N ALA A 70 5.09 0.85 -5.46
CA ALA A 70 6.30 0.72 -6.24
C ALA A 70 7.46 1.44 -5.54
N PHE A 71 8.50 0.67 -5.22
CA PHE A 71 9.77 1.17 -4.72
C PHE A 71 10.65 1.69 -5.87
N ALA A 72 11.60 2.56 -5.54
CA ALA A 72 12.67 2.96 -6.46
C ALA A 72 13.44 1.74 -7.02
N ASP A 73 14.09 1.90 -8.16
CA ASP A 73 14.77 0.79 -8.84
C ASP A 73 15.92 0.19 -8.02
N ASP A 74 16.56 1.02 -7.19
CA ASP A 74 17.65 0.69 -6.29
C ASP A 74 17.23 0.49 -4.83
N ALA A 75 15.94 0.43 -4.53
CA ALA A 75 15.43 0.25 -3.16
C ALA A 75 15.76 -1.12 -2.55
N LEU A 76 15.93 -1.17 -1.22
CA LEU A 76 16.17 -2.39 -0.45
C LEU A 76 14.94 -3.31 -0.40
N VAL A 77 14.82 -4.22 -1.36
CA VAL A 77 13.67 -5.13 -1.46
C VAL A 77 14.13 -6.58 -1.57
N ALA A 78 14.07 -7.36 -0.47
CA ALA A 78 14.60 -8.72 -0.41
C ALA A 78 14.03 -9.70 -1.49
N THR A 79 12.83 -9.44 -2.03
CA THR A 79 12.27 -10.25 -3.13
C THR A 79 13.00 -10.03 -4.47
N ARG A 80 13.69 -8.89 -4.63
CA ARG A 80 14.52 -8.54 -5.80
C ARG A 80 15.98 -9.05 -5.70
N MET A 81 16.32 -9.74 -4.61
CA MET A 81 17.64 -10.33 -4.41
C MET A 81 17.66 -11.83 -4.73
N THR A 82 18.79 -12.29 -5.25
CA THR A 82 19.09 -13.72 -5.39
C THR A 82 19.79 -14.25 -4.14
N VAL A 83 19.72 -15.57 -3.91
CA VAL A 83 20.36 -16.20 -2.74
C VAL A 83 21.88 -15.99 -2.77
N ASN A 84 22.48 -16.20 -3.93
CA ASN A 84 23.90 -15.95 -4.19
C ASN A 84 24.04 -14.70 -5.09
N GLY A 85 25.22 -14.09 -5.10
CA GLY A 85 25.49 -12.91 -5.93
C GLY A 85 25.30 -13.14 -7.44
N ALA A 86 25.13 -12.03 -8.17
CA ALA A 86 25.12 -11.97 -9.64
C ALA A 86 24.11 -12.86 -10.39
N GLY A 87 22.98 -13.24 -9.77
CA GLY A 87 21.97 -14.03 -10.47
C GLY A 87 21.18 -13.23 -11.51
N LYS A 88 20.65 -13.90 -12.54
CA LYS A 88 19.89 -13.31 -13.67
C LYS A 88 18.75 -12.36 -13.27
N ASN A 89 18.22 -12.52 -12.04
CA ASN A 89 17.09 -11.75 -11.53
C ASN A 89 17.48 -10.73 -10.44
N SER A 90 18.77 -10.56 -10.15
CA SER A 90 19.23 -9.60 -9.15
C SER A 90 19.04 -8.18 -9.68
N LYS A 91 18.39 -7.32 -8.90
CA LYS A 91 18.29 -5.88 -9.16
C LYS A 91 19.31 -5.12 -8.32
N PRO A 92 19.88 -4.02 -8.83
CA PRO A 92 20.77 -3.17 -8.05
C PRO A 92 20.03 -2.66 -6.81
N MET A 93 20.79 -2.43 -5.75
CA MET A 93 20.29 -1.79 -4.53
C MET A 93 21.30 -0.76 -4.07
N HIS A 94 20.84 0.34 -3.51
CA HIS A 94 21.71 1.32 -2.89
C HIS A 94 22.33 0.76 -1.62
N ASP A 95 23.49 1.31 -1.27
CA ASP A 95 24.15 0.98 -0.01
C ASP A 95 23.33 1.50 1.17
N THR A 96 23.57 0.91 2.34
CA THR A 96 22.85 1.24 3.57
C THR A 96 23.79 1.12 4.77
N PHE A 97 23.24 1.22 5.97
CA PHE A 97 23.95 0.97 7.22
C PHE A 97 23.28 -0.18 7.95
N ILE A 98 24.09 -1.04 8.57
CA ILE A 98 23.56 -2.13 9.39
C ILE A 98 22.73 -1.54 10.52
N PRO A 99 21.45 -1.96 10.69
CA PRO A 99 20.56 -1.39 11.69
C PRO A 99 21.10 -1.44 13.12
N MET A 100 20.73 -0.45 13.93
CA MET A 100 21.15 -0.35 15.34
C MET A 100 20.54 -1.42 16.24
N ASP A 101 19.50 -2.13 15.77
CA ASP A 101 18.90 -3.27 16.46
C ASP A 101 19.52 -4.61 16.04
N ASN A 102 20.62 -4.60 15.26
CA ASN A 102 21.34 -5.83 14.91
C ASN A 102 21.79 -6.59 16.19
N PRO A 103 21.63 -7.92 16.28
CA PRO A 103 22.05 -8.71 17.44
C PRO A 103 23.53 -8.55 17.80
N ASP A 104 24.42 -8.35 16.83
CA ASP A 104 25.84 -8.10 17.05
C ASP A 104 26.10 -6.60 17.23
N PRO A 105 26.48 -6.14 18.44
CA PRO A 105 26.74 -4.73 18.69
C PRO A 105 27.91 -4.16 17.90
N ALA A 106 28.90 -4.98 17.52
CA ALA A 106 30.09 -4.52 16.80
C ALA A 106 29.78 -4.16 15.33
N LEU A 107 28.72 -4.71 14.76
CA LEU A 107 28.33 -4.49 13.37
C LEU A 107 27.37 -3.31 13.18
N ARG A 108 26.73 -2.83 14.25
CA ARG A 108 25.73 -1.76 14.21
C ARG A 108 26.30 -0.48 13.63
N GLY A 109 25.57 0.14 12.71
CA GLY A 109 25.96 1.39 12.07
C GLY A 109 27.11 1.26 11.06
N MET A 110 27.66 0.06 10.84
CA MET A 110 28.65 -0.15 9.77
C MET A 110 28.00 -0.02 8.40
N ARG A 111 28.73 0.55 7.44
CA ARG A 111 28.28 0.67 6.05
C ARG A 111 28.12 -0.72 5.43
N GLN A 112 26.94 -1.02 4.93
CA GLN A 112 26.64 -2.20 4.13
C GLN A 112 26.71 -1.84 2.64
N SER A 113 27.74 -2.32 1.95
CA SER A 113 27.79 -2.29 0.48
C SER A 113 26.95 -3.42 -0.11
N MET A 114 26.10 -3.13 -1.08
CA MET A 114 25.29 -4.11 -1.83
C MET A 114 26.00 -4.63 -3.09
N VAL A 115 27.16 -4.06 -3.41
CA VAL A 115 28.04 -4.44 -4.52
C VAL A 115 29.39 -4.93 -3.96
N TYR A 116 30.00 -5.92 -4.61
CA TYR A 116 31.34 -6.37 -4.22
C TYR A 116 32.40 -5.29 -4.51
N PRO A 117 33.33 -5.04 -3.56
CA PRO A 117 34.31 -3.98 -3.69
C PRO A 117 35.39 -4.29 -4.73
N PRO A 118 36.16 -3.29 -5.17
CA PRO A 118 37.37 -3.50 -5.97
C PRO A 118 38.32 -4.50 -5.29
N GLY A 119 38.93 -5.40 -6.06
CA GLY A 119 39.84 -6.44 -5.56
C GLY A 119 39.14 -7.75 -5.15
N HIS A 120 37.80 -7.78 -5.07
CA HIS A 120 37.06 -9.03 -4.90
C HIS A 120 36.98 -9.81 -6.23
N LYS A 121 36.93 -11.15 -6.18
CA LYS A 121 36.77 -12.03 -7.37
C LYS A 121 35.53 -11.68 -8.23
N ASP A 122 34.50 -11.14 -7.58
CA ASP A 122 33.23 -10.74 -8.16
C ASP A 122 33.04 -9.21 -8.12
N ALA A 123 34.13 -8.43 -8.11
CA ALA A 123 34.08 -6.97 -8.05
C ALA A 123 33.08 -6.37 -9.06
N GLY A 124 32.29 -5.40 -8.61
CA GLY A 124 31.25 -4.74 -9.43
C GLY A 124 29.96 -5.56 -9.60
N LYS A 125 29.93 -6.84 -9.19
CA LYS A 125 28.68 -7.62 -9.19
C LYS A 125 27.87 -7.37 -7.92
N LEU A 126 26.55 -7.57 -8.03
CA LEU A 126 25.61 -7.46 -6.91
C LEU A 126 25.78 -8.64 -5.93
N LYS A 127 25.74 -8.34 -4.63
CA LYS A 127 25.78 -9.34 -3.57
C LYS A 127 24.45 -10.09 -3.44
N GLY A 128 24.52 -11.35 -3.03
CA GLY A 128 23.34 -12.15 -2.73
C GLY A 128 22.87 -11.95 -1.29
N MET A 129 21.68 -12.48 -0.97
CA MET A 129 21.17 -12.50 0.41
C MET A 129 22.13 -13.23 1.36
N ARG A 130 22.82 -14.28 0.88
CA ARG A 130 23.78 -15.04 1.69
C ARG A 130 24.93 -14.14 2.16
N ASP A 131 25.59 -13.44 1.24
CA ASP A 131 26.75 -12.60 1.56
C ASP A 131 26.36 -11.45 2.49
N VAL A 132 25.22 -10.79 2.21
CA VAL A 132 24.72 -9.69 3.06
C VAL A 132 24.38 -10.18 4.46
N LEU A 133 23.75 -11.34 4.61
CA LEU A 133 23.44 -11.89 5.95
C LEU A 133 24.67 -12.42 6.68
N GLU A 134 25.69 -12.90 5.96
CA GLU A 134 26.98 -13.29 6.54
C GLU A 134 27.72 -12.08 7.09
N GLU A 135 27.81 -11.00 6.30
CA GLU A 135 28.40 -9.71 6.71
C GLU A 135 27.67 -9.09 7.90
N ARG A 136 26.37 -9.37 8.06
CA ARG A 136 25.54 -8.91 9.18
C ARG A 136 25.55 -9.85 10.40
N GLY A 137 26.28 -10.97 10.36
CA GLY A 137 26.33 -11.95 11.45
C GLY A 137 25.04 -12.76 11.65
N LEU A 138 24.12 -12.74 10.68
CA LEU A 138 22.78 -13.32 10.82
C LEU A 138 22.63 -14.70 10.18
N LEU A 139 23.57 -15.12 9.34
CA LEU A 139 23.48 -16.39 8.61
C LEU A 139 23.35 -17.62 9.53
N THR A 140 23.97 -17.57 10.71
CA THR A 140 23.96 -18.64 11.72
C THR A 140 22.64 -18.75 12.49
N THR A 141 21.83 -17.69 12.50
CA THR A 141 20.53 -17.63 13.20
C THR A 141 19.40 -18.31 12.43
N LEU A 142 19.64 -18.61 11.14
CA LEU A 142 18.66 -19.19 10.24
C LEU A 142 18.38 -20.66 10.52
N THR A 143 17.14 -21.08 10.25
CA THR A 143 16.79 -22.49 10.21
C THR A 143 17.61 -23.21 9.14
N ARG A 144 18.15 -24.38 9.50
CA ARG A 144 18.88 -25.25 8.59
C ARG A 144 17.93 -26.22 7.91
N GLY A 145 18.09 -26.39 6.60
CA GLY A 145 17.33 -27.37 5.82
C GLY A 145 17.84 -28.80 6.06
N THR A 146 17.27 -29.75 5.33
CA THR A 146 17.59 -31.19 5.42
C THR A 146 19.07 -31.53 5.19
N ARG A 147 19.79 -30.69 4.43
CA ARG A 147 21.24 -30.85 4.16
C ARG A 147 22.13 -30.07 5.16
N GLY A 148 21.57 -29.59 6.26
CA GLY A 148 22.27 -28.78 7.27
C GLY A 148 22.64 -27.35 6.82
N GLN A 149 22.27 -26.95 5.60
CA GLN A 149 22.57 -25.62 5.05
C GLN A 149 21.45 -24.61 5.38
N PRO A 150 21.77 -23.32 5.60
CA PRO A 150 20.76 -22.28 5.75
C PRO A 150 19.83 -22.20 4.54
N VAL A 151 18.52 -22.11 4.79
CA VAL A 151 17.51 -22.07 3.73
C VAL A 151 17.53 -20.70 3.05
N GLY A 152 17.75 -20.66 1.73
CA GLY A 152 17.71 -19.41 0.95
C GLY A 152 16.31 -18.81 0.87
N ILE A 153 15.39 -19.54 0.22
CA ILE A 153 13.98 -19.17 0.10
C ILE A 153 13.14 -20.42 0.37
N CYS A 154 12.31 -20.40 1.41
CA CYS A 154 11.41 -21.52 1.69
C CYS A 154 10.13 -21.45 0.83
N GLY A 155 9.42 -22.57 0.68
CA GLY A 155 8.20 -22.65 -0.15
C GLY A 155 7.11 -21.64 0.24
N ALA A 156 6.97 -21.31 1.52
CA ALA A 156 6.02 -20.29 1.97
C ALA A 156 6.49 -18.85 1.68
N CYS A 157 7.79 -18.61 1.47
CA CYS A 157 8.35 -17.30 1.12
C CYS A 157 8.55 -17.10 -0.38
N SER A 158 8.45 -18.17 -1.18
CA SER A 158 8.52 -18.11 -2.64
C SER A 158 7.17 -17.79 -3.27
N GLN A 159 6.05 -18.05 -2.60
CA GLN A 159 4.71 -17.73 -3.09
C GLN A 159 4.52 -16.22 -3.28
N SER A 160 3.92 -15.82 -4.40
CA SER A 160 3.48 -14.43 -4.62
C SER A 160 2.34 -14.06 -3.66
N GLU A 161 2.10 -12.76 -3.46
CA GLU A 161 0.95 -12.31 -2.65
C GLU A 161 -0.38 -12.82 -3.23
N GLU A 162 -0.54 -12.80 -4.56
CA GLU A 162 -1.71 -13.35 -5.26
C GLU A 162 -1.89 -14.85 -4.99
N ALA A 163 -0.81 -15.63 -5.08
CA ALA A 163 -0.87 -17.07 -4.80
C ALA A 163 -1.25 -17.35 -3.33
N ARG A 164 -0.73 -16.55 -2.39
CA ARG A 164 -1.10 -16.64 -0.97
C ARG A 164 -2.56 -16.27 -0.76
N SER A 165 -3.03 -15.15 -1.30
CA SER A 165 -4.42 -14.70 -1.18
C SER A 165 -5.40 -15.70 -1.81
N LYS A 166 -5.06 -16.27 -2.96
CA LYS A 166 -5.86 -17.32 -3.61
C LYS A 166 -5.90 -18.60 -2.78
N ALA A 167 -4.76 -19.02 -2.22
CA ALA A 167 -4.70 -20.19 -1.34
C ALA A 167 -5.52 -19.98 -0.06
N GLU A 168 -5.44 -18.79 0.54
CA GLU A 168 -6.23 -18.42 1.71
C GLU A 168 -7.73 -18.42 1.40
N LYS A 169 -8.14 -17.81 0.28
CA LYS A 169 -9.53 -17.83 -0.18
C LYS A 169 -10.03 -19.27 -0.42
N ALA A 170 -9.22 -20.10 -1.07
CA ALA A 170 -9.56 -21.50 -1.31
C ALA A 170 -9.69 -22.30 -0.01
N ALA A 171 -8.79 -22.07 0.96
CA ALA A 171 -8.88 -22.69 2.27
C ALA A 171 -10.16 -22.28 3.01
N ARG A 172 -10.54 -21.00 2.98
CA ARG A 172 -11.82 -20.52 3.56
C ARG A 172 -13.03 -21.15 2.88
N GLU A 173 -13.02 -21.26 1.55
CA GLU A 173 -14.11 -21.88 0.79
C GLU A 173 -14.23 -23.38 1.10
N GLN A 174 -13.10 -24.08 1.23
CA GLN A 174 -13.06 -25.48 1.59
C GLN A 174 -13.61 -25.71 3.00
N MET A 175 -13.23 -24.86 3.97
CA MET A 175 -13.80 -24.88 5.32
C MET A 175 -15.32 -24.63 5.30
N ARG A 176 -15.81 -23.78 4.38
CA ARG A 176 -17.24 -23.52 4.19
C ARG A 176 -18.01 -24.71 3.59
N SER A 177 -17.32 -25.58 2.86
CA SER A 177 -17.92 -26.69 2.11
C SER A 177 -18.08 -28.00 2.90
N ASP A 178 -17.54 -28.10 4.12
CA ASP A 178 -17.68 -29.29 4.99
C ASP A 178 -18.92 -29.17 5.90
N PRO A 179 -20.00 -29.95 5.67
CA PRO A 179 -21.24 -29.87 6.43
C PRO A 179 -21.12 -30.36 7.89
N SER A 180 -20.03 -31.04 8.25
CA SER A 180 -19.82 -31.53 9.63
C SER A 180 -19.50 -30.40 10.61
N PHE A 181 -19.05 -29.24 10.12
CA PHE A 181 -18.80 -28.04 10.92
C PHE A 181 -20.08 -27.22 11.16
N TYR A 182 -21.11 -27.38 10.32
CA TYR A 182 -22.31 -26.52 10.34
C TYR A 182 -23.36 -26.92 11.37
N ARG A 183 -23.29 -28.12 11.96
CA ARG A 183 -24.32 -28.59 12.91
C ARG A 183 -24.18 -28.05 14.35
N SER A 184 -23.24 -27.12 14.57
CA SER A 184 -23.06 -26.37 15.84
C SER A 184 -23.14 -24.84 15.64
N LEU A 185 -23.45 -24.35 14.43
CA LEU A 185 -23.26 -22.95 14.07
C LEU A 185 -24.39 -21.99 14.48
N GLU A 186 -25.43 -22.47 15.17
CA GLU A 186 -26.48 -21.60 15.72
C GLU A 186 -26.20 -21.12 17.16
N ASP A 187 -25.08 -21.53 17.79
CA ASP A 187 -24.78 -21.19 19.19
C ASP A 187 -23.35 -20.71 19.46
N THR A 188 -22.59 -20.35 18.42
CA THR A 188 -21.32 -19.63 18.61
C THR A 188 -21.27 -18.44 17.67
N GLY A 189 -21.53 -17.25 18.21
CA GLY A 189 -21.25 -15.96 17.59
C GLY A 189 -19.75 -15.75 17.38
N LEU A 190 -19.18 -16.52 16.45
CA LEU A 190 -17.79 -16.43 16.03
C LEU A 190 -17.72 -16.03 14.55
N ASP A 191 -17.65 -14.71 14.38
CA ASP A 191 -16.62 -14.04 13.58
C ASP A 191 -16.53 -14.37 12.08
N ASP A 192 -17.11 -13.48 11.26
CA ASP A 192 -16.52 -13.10 9.96
C ASP A 192 -15.28 -12.21 10.17
N ASP A 193 -14.40 -12.58 11.10
CA ASP A 193 -13.08 -11.96 11.19
C ASP A 193 -12.19 -12.50 10.06
N PRO A 194 -11.25 -11.68 9.55
CA PRO A 194 -10.10 -12.22 8.87
C PRO A 194 -9.45 -13.25 9.82
N PRO A 195 -8.99 -14.41 9.31
CA PRO A 195 -8.43 -15.45 10.15
C PRO A 195 -7.38 -14.81 11.05
N ALA A 196 -7.45 -15.19 12.32
CA ALA A 196 -6.49 -14.87 13.35
C ALA A 196 -5.11 -14.63 12.74
N GLN A 197 -4.52 -13.47 13.09
CA GLN A 197 -3.16 -13.07 12.75
C GLN A 197 -2.29 -14.29 12.45
N ALA A 198 -1.86 -14.40 11.19
CA ALA A 198 -1.08 -15.51 10.67
C ALA A 198 -0.14 -16.05 11.76
N VAL A 199 -0.31 -17.34 12.12
CA VAL A 199 0.55 -18.09 13.04
C VAL A 199 1.98 -17.57 12.90
N ASP A 200 2.50 -16.95 13.97
CA ASP A 200 3.69 -16.11 13.91
C ASP A 200 4.84 -16.88 13.24
N ARG A 201 5.05 -16.56 11.96
CA ARG A 201 5.90 -17.37 11.11
C ARG A 201 7.32 -16.98 11.42
N SER A 202 8.09 -17.94 11.94
CA SER A 202 9.46 -17.71 12.40
C SER A 202 10.24 -16.78 11.48
N SER A 203 10.78 -15.70 12.04
CA SER A 203 11.55 -14.66 11.35
C SER A 203 12.80 -15.23 10.67
N ASN A 204 13.30 -16.36 11.15
CA ASN A 204 14.54 -17.00 10.68
C ASN A 204 14.32 -18.18 9.72
N CYS A 205 13.11 -18.37 9.18
CA CYS A 205 12.79 -19.55 8.36
C CYS A 205 13.60 -19.64 7.04
N CYS A 206 14.04 -18.51 6.50
CA CYS A 206 14.92 -18.45 5.32
C CYS A 206 15.58 -17.07 5.19
N MET A 207 16.64 -16.98 4.38
CA MET A 207 17.39 -15.73 4.13
C MET A 207 16.47 -14.58 3.70
N ARG A 208 15.54 -14.82 2.78
CA ARG A 208 14.59 -13.79 2.32
C ARG A 208 13.77 -13.20 3.46
N ARG A 209 13.22 -14.04 4.33
CA ARG A 209 12.36 -13.59 5.45
C ARG A 209 13.19 -12.81 6.46
N CYS A 210 14.33 -13.35 6.86
CA CYS A 210 15.24 -12.71 7.81
C CYS A 210 15.66 -11.32 7.32
N LEU A 211 16.12 -11.22 6.06
CA LEU A 211 16.53 -9.96 5.46
C LEU A 211 15.36 -8.97 5.33
N SER A 212 14.18 -9.44 4.89
CA SER A 212 12.98 -8.59 4.77
C SER A 212 12.47 -8.02 6.10
N LEU A 213 12.89 -8.60 7.23
CA LEU A 213 12.50 -8.15 8.57
C LEU A 213 13.57 -7.26 9.22
N GLN A 214 14.69 -7.01 8.54
CA GLN A 214 15.66 -6.04 9.02
C GLN A 214 15.13 -4.63 8.81
N GLN A 215 15.43 -3.73 9.75
CA GLN A 215 14.83 -2.40 9.80
C GLN A 215 15.12 -1.56 8.56
N ASP A 216 16.31 -1.64 7.99
CA ASP A 216 16.63 -0.93 6.76
C ASP A 216 15.76 -1.39 5.57
N PHE A 217 15.44 -2.68 5.47
CA PHE A 217 14.51 -3.21 4.47
C PHE A 217 13.04 -2.90 4.80
N LEU A 218 12.65 -2.88 6.08
CA LEU A 218 11.28 -2.54 6.50
C LEU A 218 10.96 -1.05 6.36
N ASN A 219 11.96 -0.20 6.58
CA ASN A 219 11.84 1.26 6.53
C ASN A 219 12.06 1.81 5.13
N GLU A 220 12.38 0.97 4.15
CA GLU A 220 12.41 1.32 2.74
C GLU A 220 11.03 1.88 2.36
N LYS A 221 11.00 3.05 1.70
CA LYS A 221 9.75 3.76 1.41
C LYS A 221 9.39 3.63 -0.07
N PRO A 222 8.10 3.47 -0.41
CA PRO A 222 7.65 3.57 -1.79
C PRO A 222 8.05 4.92 -2.41
N ARG A 223 8.27 4.95 -3.72
CA ARG A 223 8.83 6.11 -4.43
C ARG A 223 7.94 7.35 -4.30
N ILE A 224 6.61 7.21 -4.37
CA ILE A 224 5.70 8.36 -4.14
C ILE A 224 5.80 8.93 -2.73
N GLN A 225 6.03 8.10 -1.71
CA GLN A 225 6.15 8.57 -0.33
C GLN A 225 7.42 9.40 -0.16
N VAL A 226 8.54 8.94 -0.73
CA VAL A 226 9.79 9.69 -0.75
C VAL A 226 9.59 11.06 -1.39
N MET A 227 8.95 11.10 -2.57
CA MET A 227 8.68 12.36 -3.27
C MET A 227 7.85 13.35 -2.43
N ILE A 228 6.77 12.86 -1.80
CA ILE A 228 5.87 13.69 -0.99
C ILE A 228 6.56 14.21 0.26
N GLU A 229 7.31 13.35 0.95
CA GLU A 229 8.03 13.74 2.17
C GLU A 229 9.20 14.69 1.88
N GLN A 230 9.90 14.52 0.75
CA GLN A 230 10.93 15.45 0.29
C GLN A 230 10.37 16.85 -0.03
N ALA A 231 9.12 16.93 -0.49
CA ALA A 231 8.39 18.18 -0.65
C ALA A 231 7.83 18.75 0.67
N GLY A 232 8.15 18.15 1.83
CA GLY A 232 7.68 18.63 3.13
C GLY A 232 6.20 18.31 3.43
N HIS A 233 5.63 17.32 2.75
CA HIS A 233 4.25 16.88 2.92
C HIS A 233 4.16 15.48 3.56
N ARG A 234 2.94 15.01 3.84
CA ARG A 234 2.70 13.71 4.49
C ARG A 234 2.02 12.73 3.54
N CYS A 235 2.58 11.53 3.43
CA CYS A 235 1.98 10.42 2.72
C CYS A 235 1.39 9.41 3.71
N ILE A 236 0.16 8.98 3.48
CA ILE A 236 -0.55 7.99 4.30
C ILE A 236 -1.04 6.86 3.39
N PHE A 237 -0.50 5.67 3.61
CA PHE A 237 -1.05 4.45 3.02
C PHE A 237 -2.18 3.92 3.90
N LEU A 238 -3.34 3.72 3.29
CA LEU A 238 -4.51 3.16 3.96
C LEU A 238 -4.33 1.65 4.22
N PRO A 239 -5.00 1.09 5.25
CA PRO A 239 -4.97 -0.35 5.48
C PRO A 239 -5.48 -1.14 4.26
N LYS A 240 -4.83 -2.29 3.99
CA LYS A 240 -5.30 -3.23 2.95
C LYS A 240 -6.73 -3.69 3.28
N PHE A 241 -7.56 -3.84 2.24
CA PHE A 241 -8.94 -4.38 2.34
C PHE A 241 -9.96 -3.53 3.13
N HIS A 242 -9.67 -2.25 3.39
CA HIS A 242 -10.58 -1.31 4.05
C HIS A 242 -10.96 -0.14 3.14
N CYS A 243 -11.66 -0.41 2.04
CA CYS A 243 -11.99 0.60 1.02
C CYS A 243 -12.91 1.71 1.55
N GLU A 244 -13.71 1.44 2.59
CA GLU A 244 -14.54 2.40 3.30
C GLU A 244 -13.75 3.51 4.00
N LEU A 245 -12.47 3.28 4.29
CA LEU A 245 -11.54 4.28 4.81
C LEU A 245 -10.98 5.21 3.73
N ASN A 246 -11.19 4.89 2.45
CA ASN A 246 -10.71 5.69 1.33
C ASN A 246 -11.83 6.58 0.75
N PRO A 247 -11.80 7.91 0.97
CA PRO A 247 -12.85 8.80 0.47
C PRO A 247 -13.00 8.81 -1.05
N ILE A 248 -11.92 8.50 -1.79
CA ILE A 248 -11.94 8.50 -3.25
C ILE A 248 -12.89 7.44 -3.80
N GLU A 249 -13.12 6.34 -3.08
CA GLU A 249 -14.06 5.28 -3.49
C GLU A 249 -15.50 5.80 -3.55
N MET A 250 -15.86 6.67 -2.61
CA MET A 250 -17.17 7.32 -2.61
C MET A 250 -17.29 8.38 -3.70
N TYR A 251 -16.20 9.11 -3.97
CA TYR A 251 -16.12 10.03 -5.09
C TYR A 251 -16.31 9.32 -6.43
N TRP A 252 -15.61 8.19 -6.65
CA TRP A 252 -15.80 7.35 -7.82
C TRP A 252 -17.21 6.76 -7.89
N GLY A 253 -17.77 6.30 -6.77
CA GLY A 253 -19.15 5.83 -6.71
C GLY A 253 -20.16 6.90 -7.14
N TYR A 254 -19.96 8.14 -6.68
CA TYR A 254 -20.78 9.29 -7.05
C TYR A 254 -20.67 9.63 -8.54
N ALA A 255 -19.45 9.75 -9.06
CA ALA A 255 -19.21 10.07 -10.47
C ALA A 255 -19.74 8.98 -11.41
N LYS A 256 -19.50 7.69 -11.07
CA LYS A 256 -20.01 6.55 -11.85
C LYS A 256 -21.54 6.50 -11.89
N ARG A 257 -22.22 6.87 -10.80
CA ARG A 257 -23.68 6.94 -10.77
C ARG A 257 -24.19 8.00 -11.76
N LEU A 258 -23.65 9.21 -11.72
CA LEU A 258 -24.00 10.29 -12.66
C LEU A 258 -23.73 9.90 -14.11
N PHE A 259 -22.59 9.25 -14.35
CA PHE A 259 -22.23 8.75 -15.68
C PHE A 259 -23.25 7.72 -16.17
N ARG A 260 -23.61 6.73 -15.34
CA ARG A 260 -24.56 5.67 -15.72
C ARG A 260 -25.98 6.20 -15.97
N GLU A 261 -26.39 7.25 -15.28
CA GLU A 261 -27.69 7.91 -15.47
C GLU A 261 -27.80 8.62 -16.83
N GLN A 262 -26.66 8.98 -17.45
CA GLN A 262 -26.60 9.80 -18.66
C GLN A 262 -25.94 9.11 -19.86
N SER A 263 -25.24 8.00 -19.62
CA SER A 263 -24.48 7.29 -20.65
C SER A 263 -25.40 6.57 -21.62
N ASP A 264 -25.09 6.69 -22.91
CA ASP A 264 -25.69 5.97 -24.02
C ASP A 264 -24.84 4.76 -24.48
N GLY A 265 -23.73 4.49 -23.78
CA GLY A 265 -22.76 3.44 -24.13
C GLY A 265 -21.75 3.82 -25.22
N SER A 266 -21.82 5.03 -25.77
CA SER A 266 -20.87 5.52 -26.79
C SER A 266 -19.61 6.10 -26.17
N ILE A 267 -18.44 5.81 -26.75
CA ILE A 267 -17.17 6.41 -26.33
C ILE A 267 -17.14 7.94 -26.52
N THR A 268 -17.82 8.45 -27.55
CA THR A 268 -17.90 9.89 -27.83
C THR A 268 -18.65 10.62 -26.72
N THR A 269 -19.76 10.04 -26.25
CA THR A 269 -20.51 10.54 -25.11
C THR A 269 -19.71 10.38 -23.83
N ALA A 270 -19.03 9.25 -23.66
CA ALA A 270 -18.20 9.00 -22.49
C ALA A 270 -17.07 10.03 -22.31
N ARG A 271 -16.39 10.42 -23.40
CA ARG A 271 -15.35 11.46 -23.41
C ARG A 271 -15.82 12.80 -22.86
N LYS A 272 -17.10 13.15 -23.08
CA LYS A 272 -17.72 14.38 -22.55
C LYS A 272 -18.19 14.18 -21.10
N LEU A 273 -18.89 13.09 -20.84
CA LEU A 273 -19.51 12.83 -19.54
C LEU A 273 -18.50 12.55 -18.42
N VAL A 274 -17.37 11.90 -18.69
CA VAL A 274 -16.40 11.55 -17.64
C VAL A 274 -15.86 12.81 -16.93
N PRO A 275 -15.29 13.82 -17.63
CA PRO A 275 -14.90 15.08 -17.00
C PRO A 275 -16.04 15.78 -16.27
N GLU A 276 -17.22 15.87 -16.89
CA GLU A 276 -18.40 16.53 -16.31
C GLU A 276 -18.86 15.87 -15.00
N CYS A 277 -18.99 14.55 -14.99
CA CYS A 277 -19.42 13.79 -13.82
C CYS A 277 -18.41 13.88 -12.67
N LEU A 278 -17.12 13.95 -12.99
CA LEU A 278 -16.08 14.13 -11.98
C LEU A 278 -16.08 15.57 -11.42
N ASN A 279 -16.34 16.58 -12.26
CA ASN A 279 -16.44 17.97 -11.84
C ASN A 279 -17.74 18.28 -11.07
N ALA A 280 -18.76 17.44 -11.18
CA ALA A 280 -20.06 17.64 -10.55
C ALA A 280 -20.04 17.53 -9.01
N ALA A 281 -19.01 16.91 -8.43
CA ALA A 281 -18.92 16.74 -6.98
C ALA A 281 -18.60 18.08 -6.28
N SER A 282 -19.61 18.69 -5.66
CA SER A 282 -19.40 19.90 -4.85
C SER A 282 -18.43 19.67 -3.68
N ILE A 283 -17.80 20.74 -3.19
CA ILE A 283 -16.96 20.70 -1.96
C ILE A 283 -17.74 20.13 -0.77
N THR A 284 -19.03 20.45 -0.65
CA THR A 284 -19.91 19.91 0.39
C THR A 284 -20.06 18.40 0.26
N THR A 285 -20.24 17.89 -0.96
CA THR A 285 -20.29 16.46 -1.26
C THR A 285 -18.97 15.77 -0.89
N ILE A 286 -17.83 16.35 -1.29
CA ILE A 286 -16.49 15.83 -0.95
C ILE A 286 -16.30 15.74 0.58
N ARG A 287 -16.70 16.78 1.32
CA ARG A 287 -16.66 16.78 2.79
C ARG A 287 -17.53 15.69 3.40
N HIS A 288 -18.66 15.31 2.79
CA HIS A 288 -19.47 14.19 3.27
C HIS A 288 -18.78 12.83 3.10
N PHE A 289 -18.01 12.63 2.03
CA PHE A 289 -17.20 11.42 1.84
C PHE A 289 -16.17 11.27 2.96
N TRP A 290 -15.40 12.33 3.24
CA TRP A 290 -14.45 12.34 4.34
C TRP A 290 -15.09 12.03 5.70
N ARG A 291 -16.24 12.66 6.01
CA ARG A 291 -16.97 12.38 7.26
C ARG A 291 -17.41 10.92 7.36
N LYS A 292 -17.79 10.29 6.24
CA LYS A 292 -18.17 8.88 6.25
C LYS A 292 -16.97 7.98 6.54
N SER A 293 -15.82 8.20 5.90
CA SER A 293 -14.58 7.44 6.20
C SER A 293 -14.12 7.64 7.65
N TRP A 294 -14.22 8.87 8.19
CA TRP A 294 -13.90 9.10 9.60
C TRP A 294 -14.80 8.35 10.59
N ARG A 295 -16.09 8.16 10.28
CA ARG A 295 -16.95 7.33 11.15
C ARG A 295 -16.56 5.86 11.13
N TYR A 296 -16.13 5.33 9.98
CA TYR A 296 -15.58 3.98 9.92
C TYR A 296 -14.29 3.87 10.71
N MET A 297 -13.40 4.86 10.58
CA MET A 297 -12.15 4.91 11.35
C MET A 297 -12.42 4.94 12.86
N ASP A 298 -13.35 5.78 13.32
CA ASP A 298 -13.80 5.83 14.71
C ASP A 298 -14.39 4.49 15.16
N ALA A 299 -15.21 3.84 14.34
CA ALA A 299 -15.76 2.52 14.65
C ALA A 299 -14.66 1.46 14.84
N TYR A 300 -13.70 1.39 13.93
CA TYR A 300 -12.58 0.44 14.02
C TYR A 300 -11.66 0.72 15.20
N MET A 301 -11.37 1.99 15.50
CA MET A 301 -10.58 2.38 16.67
C MET A 301 -11.23 1.96 18.00
N ASN A 302 -12.54 1.71 17.99
CA ASN A 302 -13.27 1.19 19.14
C ASN A 302 -13.56 -0.32 19.06
N GLY A 303 -12.88 -1.04 18.16
CA GLY A 303 -12.91 -2.50 18.10
C GLY A 303 -14.11 -3.11 17.38
N LEU A 304 -14.90 -2.31 16.65
CA LEU A 304 -15.99 -2.87 15.84
C LEU A 304 -15.43 -3.62 14.63
N THR A 305 -15.99 -4.79 14.31
CA THR A 305 -15.65 -5.52 13.08
C THR A 305 -16.25 -4.85 11.85
N GLY A 306 -15.89 -5.28 10.63
CA GLY A 306 -16.40 -4.68 9.38
C GLY A 306 -17.93 -4.61 9.28
N LYS A 307 -18.62 -5.71 9.63
CA LYS A 307 -20.10 -5.77 9.63
C LYS A 307 -20.70 -4.87 10.70
N GLN A 308 -20.13 -4.89 11.90
CA GLN A 308 -20.59 -4.07 13.02
C GLN A 308 -20.39 -2.57 12.73
N ALA A 309 -19.24 -2.21 12.14
CA ALA A 309 -18.93 -0.84 11.71
C ALA A 309 -19.90 -0.38 10.61
N GLU A 310 -20.20 -1.21 9.62
CA GLU A 310 -21.19 -0.87 8.58
C GLU A 310 -22.58 -0.61 9.17
N PHE A 311 -23.03 -1.50 10.07
CA PHE A 311 -24.29 -1.33 10.78
C PHE A 311 -24.31 -0.04 11.61
N ALA A 312 -23.27 0.22 12.39
CA ALA A 312 -23.11 1.43 13.19
C ALA A 312 -23.16 2.70 12.31
N VAL A 313 -22.39 2.74 11.23
CA VAL A 313 -22.33 3.90 10.34
C VAL A 313 -23.67 4.13 9.63
N LYS A 314 -24.41 3.07 9.28
CA LYS A 314 -25.77 3.16 8.71
C LYS A 314 -26.79 3.68 9.72
N LYS A 315 -26.69 3.28 10.99
CA LYS A 315 -27.63 3.66 12.05
C LYS A 315 -27.38 5.08 12.57
N PHE A 316 -26.12 5.53 12.65
CA PHE A 316 -25.72 6.81 13.26
C PHE A 316 -25.25 7.86 12.24
N LYS A 317 -25.98 8.00 11.13
CA LYS A 317 -25.64 8.93 10.02
C LYS A 317 -25.55 10.40 10.43
N SER A 318 -26.31 10.82 11.45
CA SER A 318 -26.39 12.19 11.96
C SER A 318 -25.22 12.61 12.87
N HIS A 319 -24.44 11.64 13.37
CA HIS A 319 -23.32 11.93 14.27
C HIS A 319 -21.98 11.88 13.53
N ARG A 320 -20.98 12.61 14.06
CA ARG A 320 -19.60 12.55 13.55
C ARG A 320 -18.79 11.38 14.13
N ARG A 321 -19.31 10.70 15.15
CA ARG A 321 -18.70 9.59 15.89
C ARG A 321 -19.76 8.58 16.29
N VAL A 322 -19.38 7.32 16.50
CA VAL A 322 -20.26 6.30 17.09
C VAL A 322 -20.16 6.44 18.63
N GLY A 323 -21.27 6.74 19.31
CA GLY A 323 -21.23 7.00 20.76
C GLY A 323 -20.90 5.75 21.58
N LYS A 324 -20.17 5.87 22.69
CA LYS A 324 -19.74 4.72 23.53
C LYS A 324 -20.89 3.80 23.98
N ARG A 325 -22.06 4.36 24.37
CA ARG A 325 -23.26 3.58 24.75
C ARG A 325 -23.87 2.78 23.60
N VAL A 326 -23.69 3.25 22.38
CA VAL A 326 -24.16 2.58 21.17
C VAL A 326 -23.25 1.39 20.86
N MET A 327 -21.95 1.54 21.07
CA MET A 327 -20.97 0.48 20.82
C MET A 327 -21.23 -0.73 21.71
N MET A 328 -21.50 -0.52 23.01
CA MET A 328 -21.89 -1.59 23.94
C MET A 328 -23.14 -2.37 23.49
N ASN A 329 -24.13 -1.68 22.91
CA ASN A 329 -25.35 -2.32 22.40
C ASN A 329 -25.16 -3.06 21.06
N ILE A 330 -24.15 -2.70 20.25
CA ILE A 330 -23.90 -3.35 18.97
C ILE A 330 -23.14 -4.66 19.20
N THR A 331 -22.15 -4.65 20.10
CA THR A 331 -21.44 -5.86 20.52
C THR A 331 -22.38 -6.87 21.18
N SER A 332 -23.43 -6.44 21.89
CA SER A 332 -24.40 -7.34 22.53
C SER A 332 -25.51 -7.85 21.61
N VAL A 333 -25.68 -7.29 20.40
CA VAL A 333 -26.76 -7.64 19.46
C VAL A 333 -26.23 -8.45 18.26
N LEU A 334 -24.93 -8.41 18.00
CA LEU A 334 -24.28 -9.05 16.86
C LEU A 334 -23.23 -10.10 17.27
N ASN A 335 -23.11 -10.39 18.57
CA ASN A 335 -22.45 -11.58 19.11
C ASN A 335 -23.52 -12.60 19.48
#